data_AF-A0A0E0R533-F1
#
_entry.id   AF-A0A0E0R533-F1
#
_cell.length_a   1.000
_cell.length_b   1.000
_cell.length_c   1.000
_cell.angle_alpha   90.00
_cell.angle_beta   90.00
_cell.angle_gamma   90.00
#
_symmetry.space_group_name_H-M   'P 1'
#
loop_
_entity.id
_entity.type
_entity.pdbx_description
1 polymer ?
#
loop_
_entity_poly.entity_id
_entity_poly.type
_entity_poly.pdbx_seq_one_letter_code
_entity_poly.pdbx_strand_id
1 'polypeptide(L)'
;MEKVDARRRVYEFLDTVDGDPTRARGRAARHGGARRARDVAEEAVAACPGEPAVHAKCARLELLLGHEGRAFAVLARALAAFGSDAAAQEWLVDQVRVYRDALRRRTLAGRLRSCCRAVMPSRRPRGYERLQTDYLH
;
A
#
# COMPACT_ATOMS: atom_id res chain seq x y z
N MET A 1 -8.11 6.06 -30.92
CA MET A 1 -6.91 6.55 -30.21
C MET A 1 -7.18 6.79 -28.72
N GLU A 2 -8.36 7.31 -28.36
CA GLU A 2 -8.78 7.67 -26.99
C GLU A 2 -8.82 6.52 -25.94
N LYS A 3 -9.25 5.30 -26.34
CA LYS A 3 -9.30 4.13 -25.44
C LYS A 3 -7.92 3.64 -24.97
N VAL A 4 -6.88 3.84 -25.76
CA VAL A 4 -5.51 3.40 -25.45
C VAL A 4 -4.88 4.34 -24.41
N ASP A 5 -5.15 5.64 -24.50
CA ASP A 5 -4.70 6.62 -23.50
C ASP A 5 -5.46 6.50 -22.18
N ALA A 6 -6.77 6.22 -22.21
CA ALA A 6 -7.54 5.93 -21.00
C ALA A 6 -6.98 4.69 -20.28
N ARG A 7 -6.78 3.58 -21.02
CA ARG A 7 -6.20 2.35 -20.48
C ARG A 7 -4.77 2.58 -19.94
N ARG A 8 -3.95 3.38 -20.63
CA ARG A 8 -2.58 3.73 -20.19
C ARG A 8 -2.59 4.58 -18.92
N ARG A 9 -3.37 5.66 -18.85
CA ARG A 9 -3.48 6.52 -17.66
C ARG A 9 -4.00 5.76 -16.46
N VAL A 10 -4.96 4.86 -16.69
CA VAL A 10 -5.46 3.94 -15.68
C VAL A 10 -4.32 3.06 -15.18
N TYR A 11 -3.60 2.37 -16.05
CA TYR A 11 -2.47 1.52 -15.64
C TYR A 11 -1.32 2.29 -14.98
N GLU A 12 -0.99 3.48 -15.45
CA GLU A 12 0.11 4.30 -14.91
C GLU A 12 -0.21 4.83 -13.49
N PHE A 13 -1.46 5.25 -13.28
CA PHE A 13 -1.96 5.57 -11.96
C PHE A 13 -2.01 4.33 -11.05
N LEU A 14 -2.46 3.20 -11.59
CA LEU A 14 -2.59 1.94 -10.89
C LEU A 14 -1.25 1.25 -10.60
N ASP A 15 -0.20 1.51 -11.36
CA ASP A 15 1.20 1.13 -11.09
C ASP A 15 1.80 1.97 -9.97
N THR A 16 1.32 3.19 -9.78
CA THR A 16 1.65 4.01 -8.61
C THR A 16 1.11 3.38 -7.32
N VAL A 17 0.02 2.61 -7.41
CA VAL A 17 -0.58 1.83 -6.30
C VAL A 17 0.09 0.46 -6.12
N ASP A 18 0.68 -0.11 -7.19
CA ASP A 18 1.41 -1.39 -7.19
C ASP A 18 2.89 -1.28 -6.81
N GLY A 19 3.52 -0.11 -7.02
CA GLY A 19 4.90 0.15 -6.64
C GLY A 19 5.11 -0.03 -5.12
N ASP A 20 6.35 -0.35 -4.72
CA ASP A 20 6.73 -0.68 -3.33
C ASP A 20 5.90 0.15 -2.33
N PRO A 21 5.05 -0.49 -1.49
CA PRO A 21 4.11 0.20 -0.63
C PRO A 21 4.79 1.15 0.38
N THR A 22 6.13 1.09 0.53
CA THR A 22 6.92 2.13 1.23
C THR A 22 6.80 3.52 0.61
N ARG A 23 6.87 3.62 -0.72
CA ARG A 23 6.92 4.90 -1.46
C ARG A 23 5.52 5.40 -1.79
N ALA A 24 4.54 4.52 -1.90
CA ALA A 24 3.15 4.86 -2.18
C ALA A 24 2.45 5.47 -0.95
N ARG A 25 2.65 4.89 0.25
CA ARG A 25 2.02 5.38 1.49
C ARG A 25 2.48 6.79 1.87
N GLY A 26 3.78 7.09 1.70
CA GLY A 26 4.35 8.41 1.97
C GLY A 26 3.95 9.51 0.96
N ARG A 27 3.53 9.12 -0.26
CA ARG A 27 3.02 10.05 -1.29
C ARG A 27 1.52 10.26 -1.19
N ALA A 28 0.75 9.22 -0.88
CA ALA A 28 -0.70 9.30 -0.71
C ALA A 28 -1.12 10.03 0.59
N ALA A 29 -0.35 9.88 1.67
CA ALA A 29 -0.69 10.41 3.00
C ALA A 29 -0.42 11.93 3.17
N ARG A 30 0.32 12.58 2.26
CA ARG A 30 0.52 14.05 2.31
C ARG A 30 -0.71 14.77 1.73
N HIS A 31 -1.82 14.74 2.46
CA HIS A 31 -2.99 15.64 2.48
C HIS A 31 -3.56 16.24 1.16
N GLY A 32 -3.41 15.55 0.03
CA GLY A 32 -4.09 15.89 -1.24
C GLY A 32 -4.13 14.72 -2.24
N GLY A 33 -3.27 13.71 -2.02
CA GLY A 33 -3.20 12.51 -2.86
C GLY A 33 -4.36 11.55 -2.69
N ALA A 34 -4.91 11.36 -1.49
CA ALA A 34 -5.95 10.34 -1.25
C ALA A 34 -7.28 10.64 -1.96
N ARG A 35 -7.73 11.90 -1.97
CA ARG A 35 -8.95 12.31 -2.70
C ARG A 35 -8.73 12.17 -4.20
N ARG A 36 -7.65 12.77 -4.72
CA ARG A 36 -7.26 12.65 -6.13
C ARG A 36 -7.10 11.18 -6.56
N ALA A 37 -6.58 10.33 -5.67
CA ALA A 37 -6.41 8.92 -5.95
C ALA A 37 -7.74 8.18 -6.07
N ARG A 38 -8.75 8.57 -5.28
CA ARG A 38 -10.12 8.06 -5.42
C ARG A 38 -10.77 8.58 -6.69
N ASP A 39 -10.62 9.86 -7.00
CA ASP A 39 -11.18 10.45 -8.22
C ASP A 39 -10.65 9.71 -9.47
N VAL A 40 -9.33 9.43 -9.52
CA VAL A 40 -8.74 8.66 -10.63
C VAL A 40 -9.17 7.18 -10.61
N ALA A 41 -9.34 6.59 -9.42
CA ALA A 41 -9.85 5.23 -9.30
C ALA A 41 -11.31 5.11 -9.81
N GLU A 42 -12.15 6.11 -9.52
CA GLU A 42 -13.52 6.18 -10.03
C GLU A 42 -13.55 6.37 -11.55
N GLU A 43 -12.71 7.26 -12.08
CA GLU A 43 -12.54 7.44 -13.54
C GLU A 43 -12.06 6.15 -14.21
N ALA A 44 -11.14 5.41 -13.59
CA ALA A 44 -10.66 4.13 -14.08
C ALA A 44 -11.76 3.06 -14.16
N VAL A 45 -12.57 2.94 -13.10
CA VAL A 45 -13.71 2.02 -13.08
C VAL A 45 -14.75 2.41 -14.13
N ALA A 46 -15.00 3.70 -14.32
CA ALA A 46 -15.92 4.19 -15.36
C ALA A 46 -15.41 3.89 -16.77
N ALA A 47 -14.11 4.03 -17.02
CA ALA A 47 -13.49 3.77 -18.31
C ALA A 47 -13.37 2.27 -18.62
N CYS A 48 -13.19 1.42 -17.60
CA CYS A 48 -12.92 -0.01 -17.73
C CYS A 48 -13.75 -0.84 -16.72
N PRO A 49 -15.10 -0.82 -16.80
CA PRO A 49 -15.94 -1.45 -15.80
C PRO A 49 -15.83 -2.98 -15.81
N GLY A 50 -15.51 -3.57 -16.96
CA GLY A 50 -15.33 -5.02 -17.14
C GLY A 50 -13.91 -5.54 -16.89
N GLU A 51 -13.02 -4.74 -16.31
CA GLU A 51 -11.63 -5.14 -16.04
C GLU A 51 -11.44 -5.45 -14.55
N PRO A 52 -11.35 -6.73 -14.12
CA PRO A 52 -11.21 -7.10 -12.71
C PRO A 52 -9.98 -6.48 -12.05
N ALA A 53 -8.89 -6.30 -12.81
CA ALA A 53 -7.67 -5.70 -12.29
C ALA A 53 -7.86 -4.26 -11.79
N VAL A 54 -8.72 -3.48 -12.45
CA VAL A 54 -9.02 -2.10 -12.04
C VAL A 54 -9.72 -2.11 -10.67
N HIS A 55 -10.73 -2.96 -10.51
CA HIS A 55 -11.47 -3.10 -9.25
C HIS A 55 -10.60 -3.60 -8.10
N ALA A 56 -9.75 -4.60 -8.34
CA ALA A 56 -8.80 -5.09 -7.35
C ALA A 56 -7.89 -3.97 -6.84
N LYS A 57 -7.37 -3.14 -7.75
CA LYS A 57 -6.49 -2.03 -7.37
C LYS A 57 -7.22 -0.90 -6.63
N CYS A 58 -8.49 -0.65 -6.94
CA CYS A 58 -9.32 0.28 -6.16
C CYS A 58 -9.50 -0.18 -4.71
N ALA A 59 -9.76 -1.48 -4.49
CA ALA A 59 -9.84 -2.04 -3.14
C ALA A 59 -8.49 -1.98 -2.41
N ARG A 60 -7.38 -2.25 -3.11
CA ARG A 60 -6.01 -2.16 -2.56
C ARG A 60 -5.63 -0.73 -2.18
N LEU A 61 -6.07 0.28 -2.93
CA LEU A 61 -5.89 1.69 -2.59
C LEU A 61 -6.52 2.02 -1.22
N GLU A 62 -7.75 1.60 -0.98
CA GLU A 62 -8.41 1.83 0.32
C GLU A 62 -7.70 1.09 1.47
N LEU A 63 -7.17 -0.12 1.22
CA LEU A 63 -6.32 -0.82 2.20
C LEU A 63 -5.03 -0.04 2.51
N LEU A 64 -4.38 0.53 1.49
CA LEU A 64 -3.17 1.33 1.65
C LEU A 64 -3.43 2.60 2.48
N LEU A 65 -4.60 3.21 2.28
CA LEU A 65 -5.09 4.36 3.04
C LEU A 65 -5.55 3.99 4.46
N GLY A 66 -5.67 2.70 4.78
CA GLY A 66 -6.09 2.20 6.10
C GLY A 66 -7.61 2.13 6.28
N HIS A 67 -8.39 2.22 5.20
CA HIS A 67 -9.84 2.16 5.22
C HIS A 67 -10.35 0.76 4.84
N GLU A 68 -10.14 -0.23 5.71
CA GLU A 68 -10.52 -1.63 5.44
C GLU A 68 -12.02 -1.76 5.05
N GLY A 69 -12.93 -1.08 5.76
CA GLY A 69 -14.37 -1.14 5.43
C GLY A 69 -14.70 -0.64 4.02
N ARG A 70 -14.01 0.41 3.55
CA ARG A 70 -14.19 0.91 2.17
C ARG A 70 -13.61 -0.05 1.14
N ALA A 71 -12.47 -0.67 1.44
CA ALA A 71 -11.88 -1.69 0.58
C ALA A 71 -12.84 -2.87 0.35
N PHE A 72 -13.48 -3.37 1.42
CA PHE A 72 -14.47 -4.44 1.29
C PHE A 72 -15.74 -4.01 0.58
N ALA A 73 -16.18 -2.76 0.73
CA ALA A 73 -17.32 -2.23 -0.02
C ALA A 73 -17.02 -2.16 -1.53
N VAL A 74 -15.80 -1.77 -1.92
CA VAL A 74 -15.35 -1.78 -3.32
C VAL A 74 -15.31 -3.22 -3.84
N LEU A 75 -14.71 -4.15 -3.09
CA LEU A 75 -14.66 -5.57 -3.45
C LEU A 75 -16.07 -6.15 -3.65
N ALA A 76 -17.00 -5.89 -2.73
CA ALA A 76 -18.38 -6.38 -2.84
C ALA A 76 -19.11 -5.85 -4.09
N ARG A 77 -18.95 -4.55 -4.40
CA ARG A 77 -19.52 -3.95 -5.62
C ARG A 77 -18.94 -4.56 -6.89
N ALA A 78 -17.64 -4.78 -6.91
CA ALA A 78 -16.97 -5.41 -8.05
C ALA A 78 -17.45 -6.86 -8.25
N LEU A 79 -17.55 -7.66 -7.17
CA LEU A 79 -18.07 -9.03 -7.26
C LEU A 79 -19.50 -9.07 -7.81
N ALA A 80 -20.35 -8.14 -7.39
CA ALA A 80 -21.71 -7.99 -7.92
C ALA A 80 -21.71 -7.63 -9.42
N ALA A 81 -20.76 -6.79 -9.87
CA ALA A 81 -20.63 -6.42 -11.27
C ALA A 81 -20.12 -7.58 -12.15
N PHE A 82 -19.27 -8.47 -11.62
CA PHE A 82 -18.76 -9.62 -12.35
C PHE A 82 -19.69 -10.84 -12.32
N GLY A 83 -20.74 -10.84 -11.47
CA GLY A 83 -21.90 -11.74 -11.55
C GLY A 83 -21.59 -13.23 -11.79
N SER A 84 -21.53 -13.62 -13.06
CA SER A 84 -21.33 -14.99 -13.56
C SER A 84 -19.87 -15.37 -13.88
N ASP A 85 -18.93 -14.43 -13.84
CA ASP A 85 -17.52 -14.68 -14.09
C ASP A 85 -16.82 -15.14 -12.80
N ALA A 86 -16.95 -16.44 -12.52
CA ALA A 86 -16.38 -17.05 -11.32
C ALA A 86 -14.85 -16.92 -11.26
N ALA A 87 -14.17 -17.01 -12.41
CA ALA A 87 -12.72 -16.88 -12.50
C ALA A 87 -12.26 -15.46 -12.15
N ALA A 88 -12.95 -14.44 -12.69
CA ALA A 88 -12.69 -13.05 -12.32
C ALA A 88 -12.97 -12.77 -10.85
N GLN A 89 -14.08 -13.30 -10.31
CA GLN A 89 -14.44 -13.15 -8.90
C GLN A 89 -13.40 -13.76 -7.97
N GLU A 90 -12.98 -15.01 -8.23
CA GLU A 90 -11.96 -15.70 -7.43
C GLU A 90 -10.63 -14.93 -7.47
N TRP A 91 -10.18 -14.56 -8.68
CA TRP A 91 -8.96 -13.79 -8.85
C TRP A 91 -9.00 -12.45 -8.10
N LEU A 92 -10.13 -11.73 -8.18
CA LEU A 92 -10.32 -10.45 -7.50
C LEU A 92 -10.20 -10.59 -5.97
N VAL A 93 -10.83 -11.63 -5.39
CA VAL A 93 -10.75 -11.92 -3.95
C VAL A 93 -9.32 -12.26 -3.55
N ASP A 94 -8.64 -13.12 -4.32
CA ASP A 94 -7.27 -13.53 -4.02
C ASP A 94 -6.31 -12.33 -4.04
N GLN A 95 -6.38 -11.49 -5.07
CA GLN A 95 -5.52 -10.30 -5.19
C GLN A 95 -5.68 -9.33 -4.00
N VAL A 96 -6.92 -9.08 -3.57
CA VAL A 96 -7.17 -8.19 -2.42
C VAL A 96 -6.70 -8.84 -1.11
N ARG A 97 -6.91 -10.15 -0.95
CA ARG A 97 -6.47 -10.90 0.24
C ARG A 97 -4.95 -10.93 0.35
N VAL A 98 -4.25 -11.32 -0.71
CA VAL A 98 -2.77 -11.38 -0.75
C VAL A 98 -2.17 -10.03 -0.39
N TYR A 99 -2.71 -8.94 -0.93
CA TYR A 99 -2.24 -7.59 -0.64
C TYR A 99 -2.48 -7.19 0.81
N ARG A 100 -3.69 -7.46 1.35
CA ARG A 100 -4.01 -7.18 2.76
C ARG A 100 -3.07 -7.93 3.70
N ASP A 101 -2.83 -9.21 3.44
CA ASP A 101 -1.99 -10.04 4.28
C ASP A 101 -0.52 -9.58 4.21
N ALA A 102 -0.05 -9.11 3.05
CA ALA A 102 1.25 -8.46 2.90
C ALA A 102 1.35 -7.17 3.75
N LEU A 103 0.34 -6.31 3.74
CA LEU A 103 0.29 -5.11 4.58
C LEU A 103 0.32 -5.47 6.08
N ARG A 104 -0.49 -6.45 6.50
CA ARG A 104 -0.55 -6.91 7.90
C ARG A 104 0.78 -7.47 8.38
N ARG A 105 1.41 -8.38 7.62
CA ARG A 105 2.75 -8.92 7.93
C ARG A 105 3.77 -7.81 8.09
N ARG A 106 3.70 -6.77 7.24
CA ARG A 106 4.61 -5.63 7.31
C ARG A 106 4.36 -4.75 8.53
N THR A 107 3.11 -4.45 8.87
CA THR A 107 2.76 -3.70 10.09
C THR A 107 3.24 -4.44 11.34
N LEU A 108 3.07 -5.76 11.40
CA LEU A 108 3.57 -6.59 12.48
C LEU A 108 5.10 -6.57 12.54
N ALA A 109 5.79 -6.75 11.41
CA ALA A 109 7.25 -6.68 11.36
C ALA A 109 7.80 -5.29 11.75
N GLY A 110 7.08 -4.22 11.41
CA GLY A 110 7.41 -2.86 11.85
C GLY A 110 7.25 -2.67 13.35
N ARG A 111 6.14 -3.17 13.93
CA ARG A 111 5.91 -3.18 15.37
C ARG A 111 6.98 -3.98 16.10
N LEU A 112 7.30 -5.19 15.64
CA LEU A 112 8.35 -6.04 16.21
C LEU A 112 9.71 -5.34 16.18
N ARG A 113 10.11 -4.74 15.05
CA ARG A 113 11.36 -3.96 14.99
C ARG A 113 11.37 -2.77 15.95
N SER A 114 10.25 -2.06 16.09
CA SER A 114 10.13 -0.95 17.05
C SER A 114 10.24 -1.45 18.49
N CYS A 115 9.58 -2.57 18.81
CA CYS A 115 9.67 -3.21 20.12
C CYS A 115 11.11 -3.67 20.40
N CYS A 116 11.78 -4.33 19.45
CA CYS A 116 13.18 -4.72 19.60
C CYS A 116 14.11 -3.51 19.82
N ARG A 117 13.89 -2.39 19.13
CA ARG A 117 14.65 -1.14 19.33
C ARG A 117 14.37 -0.49 20.68
N ALA A 118 13.16 -0.61 21.20
CA ALA A 118 12.77 -0.07 22.51
C ALA A 118 13.29 -0.94 23.68
N VAL A 119 13.31 -2.27 23.50
CA VAL A 119 13.77 -3.24 24.51
C VAL A 119 15.30 -3.40 24.49
N MET A 120 15.92 -3.26 23.33
CA MET A 120 17.37 -3.15 23.19
C MET A 120 17.72 -1.74 22.70
N PRO A 121 17.63 -0.71 23.58
CA PRO A 121 18.21 0.58 23.25
C PRO A 121 19.69 0.31 23.04
N SER A 122 20.18 0.57 21.82
CA SER A 122 21.59 0.43 21.50
C SER A 122 22.37 1.16 22.58
N ARG A 123 23.06 0.42 23.46
CA ARG A 123 24.04 0.98 24.36
C ARG A 123 25.09 1.60 23.45
N ARG A 124 24.97 2.89 23.16
CA ARG A 124 26.12 3.66 22.71
C ARG A 124 27.16 3.46 23.81
N PRO A 125 28.36 2.92 23.51
CA PRO A 125 29.44 3.01 24.48
C PRO A 125 29.74 4.50 24.67
N ARG A 126 29.22 5.06 25.77
CA ARG A 126 29.70 6.34 26.30
C ARG A 126 31.02 6.02 26.99
N GLY A 127 32.09 6.67 26.55
CA GLY A 127 33.34 6.78 27.29
C GLY A 127 34.36 5.70 26.96
N TYR A 128 35.13 5.91 25.90
CA TYR A 128 36.58 5.76 26.06
C TYR A 128 37.05 7.08 26.69
N GLU A 129 37.20 7.09 28.01
CA GLU A 129 38.00 8.12 28.67
C GLU A 129 39.38 8.12 28.01
N ARG A 130 39.82 9.30 27.58
CA ARG A 130 41.19 9.52 27.16
C ARG A 130 42.06 9.25 28.38
N LEU A 131 42.77 8.13 28.39
CA LEU A 131 43.95 7.97 29.24
C LEU A 131 45.01 8.92 28.67
N GLN A 132 44.95 10.15 29.15
CA GLN A 132 46.00 11.14 29.03
C GLN A 132 47.08 10.71 30.03
N THR A 133 48.04 9.91 29.57
CA THR A 133 49.24 9.59 30.33
C THR A 133 50.13 10.82 30.37
N ASP A 134 49.84 11.72 31.29
CA ASP A 134 50.84 12.64 31.83
C ASP A 134 51.71 11.86 32.81
N TYR A 135 52.86 11.39 32.34
CA TYR A 135 54.01 11.07 33.19
C TYR A 135 55.26 11.70 32.59
N LEU A 136 55.45 12.97 32.93
CA LEU A 136 56.76 13.58 33.07
C LEU A 136 57.14 13.45 34.56
N HIS A 137 58.07 12.56 34.87
CA HIS A 137 59.19 12.83 35.79
C HIS A 137 60.19 11.67 35.77
#